data_AF-A0A7X5SB61-F1
#
_entry.id   AF-A0A7X5SB61-F1
#
_cell.length_a   1.000
_cell.length_b   1.000
_cell.length_c   1.000
_cell.angle_alpha   90.00
_cell.angle_beta   90.00
_cell.angle_gamma   90.00
#
_symmetry.space_group_name_H-M   'P 1'
#
loop_
_entity.id
_entity.type
_entity.pdbx_description
1 polymer ?
#
loop_
_entity_poly.entity_id
_entity_poly.type
_entity_poly.pdbx_seq_one_letter_code
_entity_poly.pdbx_strand_id
1 'polypeptide(L)'
;VNLPHALVAGPHAGGIVNLPAVVITFLVAGMLMAGTKESATLNAVLVVLKIVALGVFVAIALPAFDSANLQPFMPYGFPKTAGPDGVERGVMAAAAIIFFAFYGFDAISTAAEETKNPGRDLSIGIVGSMIGCTLIYVLVALSAVGAMSFTVFGKSPEPLALIMRELGHGKAALVIGAVAIIALPTVLLAFLYGQSRIFFVMSRDGLLPRGLSKVNARTGTPVAITLFTAVLVAALAGVARLDEIAALANAGTLAAFT
;
A
#
# COMPACT_ATOMS: atom_id res chain seq x y z
N VAL A 1 19.86 -4.95 11.95
CA VAL A 1 19.47 -6.13 12.76
C VAL A 1 19.35 -7.30 11.80
N ASN A 2 20.19 -8.33 11.92
CA ASN A 2 20.09 -9.54 11.08
C ASN A 2 19.09 -10.49 11.73
N LEU A 3 17.81 -10.38 11.36
CA LEU A 3 16.78 -11.32 11.77
C LEU A 3 16.88 -12.60 10.90
N PRO A 4 16.57 -13.79 11.44
CA PRO A 4 16.61 -15.04 10.67
C PRO A 4 15.69 -14.94 9.45
N HIS A 5 16.18 -15.33 8.26
CA HIS A 5 15.38 -15.31 7.02
C HIS A 5 14.05 -16.08 7.16
N ALA A 6 14.06 -17.15 7.98
CA ALA A 6 12.89 -17.94 8.33
C ALA A 6 11.74 -17.12 8.99
N LEU A 7 12.04 -15.99 9.62
CA LEU A 7 11.06 -15.14 10.31
C LEU A 7 10.79 -13.83 9.57
N VAL A 8 11.49 -13.54 8.48
CA VAL A 8 11.36 -12.28 7.73
C VAL A 8 10.67 -12.51 6.39
N ALA A 9 10.68 -13.74 5.89
CA ALA A 9 10.05 -14.16 4.65
C ALA A 9 8.85 -15.07 4.93
N GLY A 10 7.77 -14.91 4.15
CA GLY A 10 6.67 -15.87 4.16
C GLY A 10 7.08 -17.22 3.56
N PRO A 11 6.24 -18.27 3.68
CA PRO A 11 6.43 -19.60 3.10
C PRO A 11 6.88 -19.58 1.64
N HIS A 12 6.30 -18.66 0.86
CA HIS A 12 6.56 -18.52 -0.57
C HIS A 12 7.96 -18.01 -0.94
N ALA A 13 8.67 -17.40 0.01
CA ALA A 13 10.04 -16.92 -0.16
C ALA A 13 11.06 -17.77 0.62
N GLY A 14 10.68 -18.98 1.05
CA GLY A 14 11.57 -19.89 1.80
C GLY A 14 11.71 -19.58 3.28
N GLY A 15 10.83 -18.75 3.84
CA GLY A 15 10.68 -18.58 5.28
C GLY A 15 9.47 -19.31 5.85
N ILE A 16 9.16 -19.12 7.13
CA ILE A 16 8.00 -19.73 7.81
C ILE A 16 6.87 -18.72 7.90
N VAL A 17 7.19 -17.45 8.20
CA VAL A 17 6.23 -16.37 8.38
C VAL A 17 6.91 -15.01 8.20
N ASN A 18 6.21 -14.05 7.59
CA ASN A 18 6.63 -12.64 7.56
C ASN A 18 6.32 -11.97 8.91
N LEU A 19 7.19 -12.19 9.89
CA LEU A 19 7.02 -11.65 11.25
C LEU A 19 7.00 -10.11 11.28
N PRO A 20 7.80 -9.37 10.47
CA PRO A 20 7.67 -7.92 10.41
C PRO A 20 6.28 -7.43 10.03
N ALA A 21 5.63 -8.09 9.04
CA ALA A 21 4.26 -7.77 8.64
C ALA A 21 3.26 -8.04 9.78
N VAL A 22 3.39 -9.18 10.46
CA VAL A 22 2.55 -9.53 11.62
C VAL A 22 2.69 -8.49 12.74
N VAL A 23 3.94 -8.14 13.09
CA VAL A 23 4.22 -7.20 14.18
C VAL A 23 3.68 -5.82 13.86
N ILE A 24 3.91 -5.28 12.65
CA ILE A 24 3.41 -3.95 12.30
C ILE A 24 1.88 -3.90 12.29
N THR A 25 1.20 -4.97 11.83
CA THR A 25 -0.26 -5.07 11.88
C THR A 25 -0.77 -4.99 13.32
N PHE A 26 -0.18 -5.75 14.26
CA PHE A 26 -0.60 -5.68 15.66
C PHE A 26 -0.24 -4.36 16.35
N LEU A 27 0.90 -3.74 16.00
CA LEU A 27 1.26 -2.41 16.51
C LEU A 27 0.24 -1.35 16.07
N VAL A 28 -0.10 -1.32 14.77
CA VAL A 28 -1.09 -0.38 14.24
C VAL A 28 -2.49 -0.66 14.81
N ALA A 29 -2.89 -1.92 14.91
CA ALA A 29 -4.14 -2.30 15.56
C ALA A 29 -4.16 -1.88 17.04
N GLY A 30 -3.04 -2.03 17.75
CA GLY A 30 -2.86 -1.58 19.13
C GLY A 30 -3.04 -0.07 19.29
N MET A 31 -2.42 0.72 18.41
CA MET A 31 -2.63 2.17 18.36
C MET A 31 -4.11 2.51 18.14
N LEU A 32 -4.76 1.83 17.20
CA LEU A 32 -6.17 2.05 16.91
C LEU A 32 -7.07 1.70 18.11
N MET A 33 -6.81 0.58 18.78
CA MET A 33 -7.54 0.17 19.99
C MET A 33 -7.34 1.17 21.15
N ALA A 34 -6.15 1.75 21.27
CA ALA A 34 -5.84 2.80 22.24
C ALA A 34 -6.56 4.13 21.96
N GLY A 35 -7.23 4.27 20.81
CA GLY A 35 -8.02 5.44 20.47
C GLY A 35 -7.18 6.61 19.98
N THR A 36 -6.03 6.37 19.35
CA THR A 36 -5.25 7.43 18.71
C THR A 36 -6.10 8.10 17.63
N LYS A 37 -6.56 9.32 17.90
CA LYS A 37 -7.19 10.18 16.89
C LYS A 37 -6.11 10.64 15.93
N GLU A 38 -6.31 10.37 14.64
CA GLU A 38 -5.40 10.81 13.61
C GLU A 38 -5.43 12.34 13.52
N SER A 39 -4.28 12.99 13.66
CA SER A 39 -4.19 14.43 13.47
C SER A 39 -4.11 14.72 11.97
N ALA A 40 -5.07 15.48 11.45
CA ALA A 40 -5.05 15.93 10.06
C ALA A 40 -3.71 16.61 9.69
N THR A 41 -3.12 17.37 10.62
CA THR A 41 -1.80 18.00 10.46
C THR A 41 -0.67 16.97 10.33
N LEU A 42 -0.67 15.93 11.18
CA LEU A 42 0.34 14.86 11.09
C LEU A 42 0.22 14.12 9.76
N ASN A 43 -1.00 13.79 9.33
CA ASN A 43 -1.21 13.14 8.04
C ASN A 43 -0.73 14.02 6.87
N ALA A 44 -1.04 15.32 6.89
CA ALA A 44 -0.55 16.26 5.88
C ALA A 44 0.98 16.33 5.83
N VAL A 45 1.66 16.39 6.98
CA VAL A 45 3.13 16.36 7.05
C VAL A 45 3.68 15.06 6.47
N LEU A 46 3.08 13.92 6.79
CA LEU A 46 3.50 12.62 6.28
C LEU A 46 3.28 12.49 4.77
N VAL A 47 2.19 13.05 4.23
CA VAL A 47 1.96 13.11 2.77
C VAL A 47 3.01 13.98 2.08
N VAL A 48 3.30 15.17 2.61
CA VAL A 48 4.36 16.05 2.06
C VAL A 48 5.71 15.35 2.07
N LEU A 49 6.05 14.67 3.17
CA LEU A 49 7.28 13.89 3.28
C LEU A 49 7.37 12.79 2.22
N LYS A 50 6.28 12.05 1.95
CA LYS A 50 6.20 11.05 0.87
C LYS A 50 6.43 11.70 -0.50
N ILE A 51 5.76 12.82 -0.79
CA ILE A 51 5.90 13.53 -2.07
C ILE A 51 7.33 14.04 -2.26
N VAL A 52 7.94 14.61 -1.23
CA VAL A 52 9.34 15.08 -1.28
C VAL A 52 10.29 13.91 -1.55
N ALA A 53 10.13 12.77 -0.88
CA ALA A 53 10.97 11.59 -1.12
C ALA A 53 10.87 11.08 -2.57
N LEU A 54 9.66 11.05 -3.14
CA LEU A 54 9.45 10.69 -4.54
C LEU A 54 10.01 11.75 -5.49
N GLY A 55 9.90 13.03 -5.15
CA GLY A 55 10.51 14.13 -5.91
C GLY A 55 12.04 14.03 -5.94
N VAL A 56 12.67 13.71 -4.81
CA VAL A 56 14.11 13.45 -4.72
C VAL A 56 14.51 12.24 -5.56
N PHE A 57 13.73 11.15 -5.50
CA PHE A 57 13.97 9.98 -6.35
C PHE A 57 13.97 10.36 -7.83
N VAL A 58 12.93 11.05 -8.29
CA VAL A 58 12.79 11.50 -9.68
C VAL A 58 13.93 12.43 -10.08
N ALA A 59 14.30 13.39 -9.23
CA ALA A 59 15.38 14.34 -9.50
C ALA A 59 16.76 13.68 -9.66
N ILE A 60 17.01 12.56 -8.96
CA ILE A 60 18.26 11.81 -9.04
C ILE A 60 18.24 10.77 -10.18
N ALA A 61 17.10 10.09 -10.37
CA ALA A 61 16.98 9.02 -11.37
C ALA A 61 16.87 9.57 -12.81
N LEU A 62 16.18 10.69 -13.05
CA LEU A 62 16.01 11.25 -14.40
C LEU A 62 17.33 11.61 -15.10
N PRO A 63 18.34 12.21 -14.44
CA PRO A 63 19.64 12.44 -15.07
C PRO A 63 20.38 11.17 -15.49
N ALA A 64 20.09 10.03 -14.85
CA ALA A 64 20.66 8.72 -15.19
C ALA A 64 19.85 7.97 -16.27
N PHE A 65 18.91 8.66 -16.93
CA PHE A 65 18.03 8.05 -17.91
C PHE A 65 18.80 7.57 -19.16
N ASP A 66 18.66 6.29 -19.46
CA ASP A 66 19.15 5.67 -20.69
C ASP A 66 17.97 5.05 -21.44
N SER A 67 17.77 5.48 -22.69
CA SER A 67 16.69 4.98 -23.56
C SER A 67 16.87 3.50 -23.91
N ALA A 68 18.09 2.95 -23.78
CA ALA A 68 18.33 1.52 -23.94
C ALA A 68 17.56 0.69 -22.89
N ASN A 69 17.34 1.21 -21.68
CA ASN A 69 16.58 0.51 -20.65
C ASN A 69 15.08 0.38 -20.98
N LEU A 70 14.56 1.20 -21.90
CA LEU A 70 13.21 1.08 -22.42
C LEU A 70 13.08 -0.01 -23.49
N GLN A 71 14.17 -0.66 -23.90
CA GLN A 71 14.13 -1.70 -24.93
C GLN A 71 14.41 -3.09 -24.34
N PRO A 72 13.53 -4.08 -24.56
CA PRO A 72 12.21 -3.97 -25.20
C PRO A 72 11.17 -3.26 -24.31
N PHE A 73 10.32 -2.40 -24.90
CA PHE A 73 9.33 -1.62 -24.14
C PHE A 73 8.21 -2.49 -23.56
N MET A 74 7.83 -3.53 -24.32
CA MET A 74 6.76 -4.48 -23.95
C MET A 74 7.26 -5.91 -24.10
N PRO A 75 8.17 -6.39 -23.22
CA PRO A 75 8.80 -7.71 -23.34
C PRO A 75 7.77 -8.85 -23.30
N TYR A 76 6.63 -8.64 -22.64
CA TYR A 76 5.55 -9.61 -22.47
C TYR A 76 4.30 -9.29 -23.30
N GLY A 77 4.38 -8.31 -24.21
CA GLY A 77 3.25 -7.86 -25.03
C GLY A 77 2.17 -7.08 -24.28
N PHE A 78 1.17 -6.61 -25.04
CA PHE A 78 -0.02 -5.94 -24.50
C PHE A 78 -1.01 -6.90 -23.82
N PRO A 79 -1.46 -7.99 -24.49
CA PRO A 79 -2.46 -8.86 -23.92
C PRO A 79 -1.86 -9.63 -22.73
N LYS A 80 -2.75 -10.01 -21.81
CA LYS A 80 -2.40 -10.91 -20.72
C LYS A 80 -2.04 -12.28 -21.30
N THR A 81 -0.84 -12.77 -20.98
CA THR A 81 -0.34 -14.10 -21.37
C THR A 81 0.11 -14.86 -20.13
N ALA A 82 -0.25 -16.14 -20.04
CA ALA A 82 0.25 -17.03 -18.99
C ALA A 82 1.57 -17.64 -19.44
N GLY A 83 2.62 -17.47 -18.64
CA GLY A 83 3.89 -18.14 -18.88
C GLY A 83 3.83 -19.65 -18.59
N PRO A 84 4.86 -20.42 -19.00
CA PRO A 84 4.98 -21.85 -18.66
C PRO A 84 5.01 -22.13 -17.15
N ASP A 85 5.37 -21.12 -16.37
CA ASP A 85 5.40 -21.09 -14.91
C ASP A 85 4.05 -20.72 -14.26
N GLY A 86 2.99 -20.56 -15.07
CA GLY A 86 1.64 -20.21 -14.61
C GLY A 86 1.47 -18.75 -14.18
N VAL A 87 2.53 -17.94 -14.27
CA VAL A 87 2.50 -16.52 -13.90
C VAL A 87 1.98 -15.70 -15.08
N GLU A 88 0.98 -14.87 -14.81
CA GLU A 88 0.41 -13.96 -15.78
C GLU A 88 1.31 -12.74 -16.01
N ARG A 89 1.64 -12.47 -17.27
CA ARG A 89 2.50 -11.35 -17.68
C ARG A 89 1.83 -10.56 -18.81
N GLY A 90 2.33 -9.35 -19.04
CA GLY A 90 1.81 -8.42 -20.05
C GLY A 90 1.22 -7.15 -19.44
N VAL A 91 0.99 -6.14 -20.28
CA VAL A 91 0.52 -4.82 -19.82
C VAL A 91 -0.84 -4.91 -19.12
N MET A 92 -1.77 -5.73 -19.64
CA MET A 92 -3.09 -5.92 -19.03
C MET A 92 -3.04 -6.64 -17.68
N ALA A 93 -2.16 -7.63 -17.51
CA ALA A 93 -1.95 -8.28 -16.22
C ALA A 93 -1.34 -7.30 -15.20
N ALA A 94 -0.34 -6.53 -15.62
CA ALA A 94 0.27 -5.51 -14.77
C ALA A 94 -0.72 -4.40 -14.37
N ALA A 95 -1.57 -3.94 -15.30
CA ALA A 95 -2.60 -2.94 -15.02
C ALA A 95 -3.61 -3.45 -13.97
N ALA A 96 -4.01 -4.72 -14.06
CA ALA A 96 -4.88 -5.34 -13.07
C ALA A 96 -4.25 -5.40 -11.68
N ILE A 97 -2.93 -5.59 -11.56
CA ILE A 97 -2.21 -5.60 -10.27
C ILE A 97 -2.01 -4.16 -9.75
N ILE A 98 -1.53 -3.25 -10.61
CA ILE A 98 -1.24 -1.85 -10.26
C ILE A 98 -2.50 -1.07 -9.86
N PHE A 99 -3.69 -1.52 -10.25
CA PHE A 99 -4.96 -0.99 -9.74
C PHE A 99 -4.99 -0.91 -8.20
N PHE A 100 -4.32 -1.84 -7.50
CA PHE A 100 -4.16 -1.83 -6.05
C PHE A 100 -3.53 -0.53 -5.52
N ALA A 101 -2.59 0.06 -6.28
CA ALA A 101 -1.92 1.30 -5.89
C ALA A 101 -2.87 2.52 -5.84
N PHE A 102 -4.02 2.45 -6.53
CA PHE A 102 -5.00 3.52 -6.54
C PHE A 102 -6.00 3.46 -5.38
N TYR A 103 -5.88 2.50 -4.47
CA TYR A 103 -6.81 2.34 -3.36
C TYR A 103 -6.73 3.50 -2.38
N GLY A 104 -7.85 3.84 -1.77
CA GLY A 104 -7.96 4.90 -0.77
C GLY A 104 -8.60 6.18 -1.27
N PHE A 105 -8.98 6.28 -2.55
CA PHE A 105 -9.81 7.41 -3.02
C PHE A 105 -11.19 7.42 -2.33
N ASP A 106 -11.71 6.25 -2.01
CA ASP A 106 -12.96 6.02 -1.28
C ASP A 106 -12.85 6.45 0.19
N ALA A 107 -11.66 6.40 0.78
CA ALA A 107 -11.42 6.90 2.14
C ALA A 107 -11.74 8.40 2.26
N ILE A 108 -11.60 9.19 1.19
CA ILE A 108 -11.95 10.62 1.17
C ILE A 108 -13.45 10.81 1.44
N SER A 109 -14.30 9.90 0.97
CA SER A 109 -15.75 9.96 1.21
C SER A 109 -16.12 9.80 2.69
N THR A 110 -15.25 9.16 3.50
CA THR A 110 -15.48 9.01 4.94
C THR A 110 -15.35 10.33 5.71
N ALA A 111 -14.60 11.29 5.17
CA ALA A 111 -14.45 12.64 5.73
C ALA A 111 -15.57 13.59 5.28
N ALA A 112 -16.61 13.10 4.59
CA ALA A 112 -17.75 13.90 4.16
C ALA A 112 -18.43 14.63 5.32
N GLU A 113 -18.54 13.96 6.48
CA GLU A 113 -19.17 14.51 7.69
C GLU A 113 -18.33 15.63 8.35
N GLU A 114 -17.02 15.69 8.07
CA GLU A 114 -16.09 16.68 8.63
C GLU A 114 -15.76 17.82 7.64
N THR A 115 -16.32 17.76 6.43
CA THR A 115 -16.03 18.70 5.34
C THR A 115 -17.02 19.87 5.32
N LYS A 116 -16.53 21.10 5.18
CA LYS A 116 -17.39 22.31 5.17
C LYS A 116 -18.33 22.37 3.96
N ASN A 117 -17.84 22.05 2.76
CA ASN A 117 -18.64 21.98 1.54
C ASN A 117 -18.47 20.62 0.85
N PRO A 118 -19.14 19.56 1.34
CA PRO A 118 -18.91 18.18 0.89
C PRO A 118 -19.07 18.02 -0.62
N GLY A 119 -20.09 18.63 -1.24
CA GLY A 119 -20.35 18.46 -2.68
C GLY A 119 -19.19 18.91 -3.57
N ARG A 120 -18.55 20.04 -3.24
CA ARG A 120 -17.42 20.56 -4.00
C ARG A 120 -16.09 19.96 -3.55
N ASP A 121 -15.85 19.97 -2.24
CA ASP A 121 -14.53 19.67 -1.70
C ASP A 121 -14.21 18.16 -1.77
N LEU A 122 -15.20 17.27 -1.62
CA LEU A 122 -14.99 15.82 -1.86
C LEU A 122 -14.68 15.54 -3.32
N SER A 123 -15.40 16.17 -4.25
CA SER A 123 -15.18 15.98 -5.70
C SER A 123 -13.76 16.42 -6.10
N ILE A 124 -13.32 17.58 -5.62
CA ILE A 124 -11.94 18.07 -5.84
C ILE A 124 -10.93 17.15 -5.16
N GLY A 125 -11.22 16.69 -3.94
CA GLY A 125 -10.35 15.77 -3.20
C GLY A 125 -10.14 14.45 -3.93
N ILE A 126 -11.23 13.79 -4.34
CA ILE A 126 -11.19 12.50 -5.04
C ILE A 126 -10.51 12.64 -6.40
N VAL A 127 -11.02 13.51 -7.27
CA VAL A 127 -10.49 13.64 -8.64
C VAL A 127 -9.07 14.23 -8.64
N GLY A 128 -8.83 15.25 -7.82
CA GLY A 128 -7.53 15.90 -7.70
C GLY A 128 -6.46 14.96 -7.15
N SER A 129 -6.77 14.16 -6.12
CA SER A 129 -5.82 13.17 -5.59
C SER A 129 -5.54 12.06 -6.61
N MET A 130 -6.55 11.57 -7.34
CA MET A 130 -6.34 10.55 -8.38
C MET A 130 -5.44 11.05 -9.51
N ILE A 131 -5.69 12.25 -10.05
CA ILE A 131 -4.85 12.83 -11.10
C ILE A 131 -3.42 13.05 -10.57
N GLY A 132 -3.28 13.65 -9.38
CA GLY A 132 -1.98 13.88 -8.75
C GLY A 132 -1.18 12.59 -8.55
N CYS A 133 -1.80 11.56 -7.99
CA CYS A 133 -1.16 10.26 -7.79
C CYS A 133 -0.79 9.60 -9.12
N THR A 134 -1.66 9.68 -10.13
CA THR A 134 -1.38 9.14 -11.47
C THR A 134 -0.13 9.78 -12.07
N LEU A 135 -0.02 11.11 -12.02
CA LEU A 135 1.14 11.83 -12.55
C LEU A 135 2.43 11.42 -11.82
N ILE A 136 2.38 11.34 -10.49
CA ILE A 136 3.52 10.91 -9.68
C ILE A 136 3.93 9.47 -10.03
N TYR A 137 2.96 8.55 -10.17
CA TYR A 137 3.23 7.15 -10.53
C TYR A 137 3.88 7.02 -11.90
N VAL A 138 3.38 7.75 -12.91
CA VAL A 138 3.97 7.75 -14.25
C VAL A 138 5.40 8.31 -14.22
N LEU A 139 5.63 9.43 -13.53
CA LEU A 139 6.95 10.04 -13.40
C LEU A 139 7.95 9.12 -12.71
N VAL A 140 7.55 8.51 -11.59
CA VAL A 140 8.42 7.57 -10.84
C VAL A 140 8.70 6.32 -11.68
N ALA A 141 7.69 5.75 -12.35
CA ALA A 141 7.86 4.57 -13.19
C ALA A 141 8.81 4.84 -14.37
N LEU A 142 8.62 5.97 -15.07
CA LEU A 142 9.49 6.39 -16.17
C LEU A 142 10.92 6.63 -15.70
N SER A 143 11.09 7.29 -14.55
CA SER A 143 12.42 7.54 -13.97
C SER A 143 13.11 6.25 -13.56
N ALA A 144 12.36 5.29 -12.97
CA ALA A 144 12.90 4.01 -12.52
C ALA A 144 13.34 3.12 -13.70
N VAL A 145 12.46 2.92 -14.69
CA VAL A 145 12.77 2.11 -15.89
C VAL A 145 13.82 2.81 -16.75
N GLY A 146 13.82 4.14 -16.82
CA GLY A 146 14.84 4.88 -17.55
C GLY A 146 16.23 4.77 -16.92
N ALA A 147 16.31 4.82 -15.58
CA ALA A 147 17.58 4.73 -14.87
C ALA A 147 18.18 3.31 -14.81
N MET A 148 17.34 2.27 -14.88
CA MET A 148 17.78 0.88 -14.71
C MET A 148 16.83 -0.12 -15.38
N SER A 149 17.35 -1.23 -15.89
CA SER A 149 16.51 -2.32 -16.41
C SER A 149 15.55 -2.88 -15.34
N PHE A 150 14.28 -3.06 -15.72
CA PHE A 150 13.22 -3.62 -14.87
C PHE A 150 13.54 -5.03 -14.34
N THR A 151 14.43 -5.77 -15.03
CA THR A 151 14.83 -7.13 -14.63
C THR A 151 15.71 -7.17 -13.38
N VAL A 152 16.35 -6.05 -13.05
CA VAL A 152 17.20 -5.89 -11.87
C VAL A 152 16.34 -5.47 -10.68
N PHE A 153 15.71 -4.29 -10.76
CA PHE A 153 14.97 -3.75 -9.62
C PHE A 153 13.64 -4.46 -9.36
N GLY A 154 13.03 -5.09 -10.37
CA GLY A 154 11.75 -5.81 -10.23
C GLY A 154 11.83 -7.04 -9.31
N LYS A 155 13.03 -7.52 -8.97
CA LYS A 155 13.25 -8.62 -8.02
C LYS A 155 13.46 -8.12 -6.58
N SER A 156 13.62 -6.80 -6.40
CA SER A 156 13.90 -6.20 -5.11
C SER A 156 12.61 -5.96 -4.32
N PRO A 157 12.59 -6.21 -3.00
CA PRO A 157 11.50 -5.75 -2.14
C PRO A 157 11.52 -4.21 -1.94
N GLU A 158 12.63 -3.54 -2.28
CA GLU A 158 12.82 -2.10 -2.15
C GLU A 158 13.33 -1.45 -3.46
N PRO A 159 12.56 -1.52 -4.57
CA PRO A 159 13.05 -1.16 -5.91
C PRO A 159 13.59 0.27 -6.00
N LEU A 160 12.90 1.26 -5.41
CA LEU A 160 13.33 2.67 -5.45
C LEU A 160 14.63 2.91 -4.67
N ALA A 161 14.77 2.30 -3.50
CA ALA A 161 15.98 2.41 -2.70
C ALA A 161 17.16 1.68 -3.35
N LEU A 162 16.90 0.51 -3.97
CA LEU A 162 17.91 -0.21 -4.74
C LEU A 162 18.44 0.64 -5.89
N ILE A 163 17.58 1.23 -6.72
CA ILE A 163 18.02 2.08 -7.84
C ILE A 163 18.92 3.21 -7.33
N MET A 164 18.55 3.89 -6.24
CA MET A 164 19.39 4.95 -5.66
C MET A 164 20.74 4.43 -5.19
N ARG A 165 20.80 3.22 -4.61
CA ARG A 165 22.05 2.60 -4.16
C ARG A 165 22.96 2.25 -5.35
N GLU A 166 22.39 1.68 -6.40
CA GLU A 166 23.13 1.30 -7.61
C GLU A 166 23.62 2.52 -8.41
N LEU A 167 22.89 3.64 -8.36
CA LEU A 167 23.34 4.93 -8.93
C LEU A 167 24.40 5.64 -8.05
N GLY A 168 24.86 5.02 -6.95
CA GLY A 168 25.86 5.61 -6.05
C GLY A 168 25.30 6.59 -5.00
N HIS A 169 23.98 6.79 -4.96
CA HIS A 169 23.30 7.68 -4.01
C HIS A 169 22.79 6.93 -2.77
N GLY A 170 23.69 6.22 -2.06
CA GLY A 170 23.34 5.43 -0.88
C GLY A 170 22.64 6.22 0.25
N LYS A 171 22.96 7.51 0.42
CA LYS A 171 22.26 8.38 1.37
C LYS A 171 20.80 8.61 0.98
N ALA A 172 20.51 8.81 -0.31
CA ALA A 172 19.15 8.97 -0.81
C ALA A 172 18.36 7.66 -0.67
N ALA A 173 19.00 6.52 -0.93
CA ALA A 173 18.41 5.19 -0.69
C ALA A 173 17.96 5.03 0.78
N LEU A 174 18.81 5.39 1.73
CA LEU A 174 18.49 5.34 3.17
C LEU A 174 17.33 6.28 3.54
N VAL A 175 17.33 7.51 3.02
CA VAL A 175 16.25 8.47 3.28
C VAL A 175 14.92 7.99 2.72
N ILE A 176 14.89 7.52 1.47
CA ILE A 176 13.67 6.99 0.84
C ILE A 176 13.15 5.76 1.60
N GLY A 177 14.04 4.84 1.98
CA GLY A 177 13.67 3.68 2.78
C GLY A 177 13.10 4.08 4.16
N ALA A 178 13.73 5.03 4.84
CA ALA A 178 13.25 5.53 6.13
C ALA A 178 11.88 6.22 6.00
N VAL A 179 11.70 7.04 4.97
CA VAL A 179 10.41 7.68 4.66
C VAL A 179 9.34 6.64 4.41
N ALA A 180 9.63 5.59 3.64
CA ALA A 180 8.69 4.49 3.40
C ALA A 180 8.27 3.81 4.72
N ILE A 181 9.23 3.47 5.60
CA ILE A 181 8.95 2.84 6.90
C ILE A 181 8.07 3.72 7.79
N ILE A 182 8.31 5.04 7.81
CA ILE A 182 7.51 5.99 8.61
C ILE A 182 6.12 6.20 7.99
N ALA A 183 6.02 6.13 6.66
CA ALA A 183 4.81 6.41 5.89
C ALA A 183 3.82 5.24 5.82
N LEU A 184 4.31 4.00 5.81
CA LEU A 184 3.48 2.79 5.65
C LEU A 184 2.43 2.60 6.77
N PRO A 185 2.75 2.86 8.06
CA PRO A 185 1.78 2.72 9.14
C PRO A 185 0.53 3.59 8.98
N THR A 186 0.62 4.76 8.31
CA THR A 186 -0.55 5.62 8.13
C THR A 186 -1.58 4.99 7.21
N VAL A 187 -1.12 4.35 6.13
CA VAL A 187 -2.00 3.65 5.18
C VAL A 187 -2.63 2.44 5.87
N LEU A 188 -1.85 1.67 6.64
CA LEU A 188 -2.36 0.55 7.42
C LEU A 188 -3.42 1.00 8.45
N LEU A 189 -3.18 2.11 9.14
CA LEU A 189 -4.11 2.66 10.12
C LEU A 189 -5.43 3.08 9.46
N ALA A 190 -5.36 3.80 8.33
CA ALA A 190 -6.53 4.25 7.58
C ALA A 190 -7.40 3.07 7.11
N PHE A 191 -6.79 2.02 6.53
CA PHE A 191 -7.54 0.83 6.10
C PHE A 191 -8.10 0.02 7.27
N LEU A 192 -7.34 -0.21 8.34
CA LEU A 192 -7.83 -0.92 9.52
C LEU A 192 -8.98 -0.17 10.21
N TYR A 193 -8.92 1.16 10.22
CA TYR A 193 -9.99 2.01 10.73
C TYR A 193 -11.27 1.88 9.89
N GLY A 194 -11.16 2.05 8.57
CA GLY A 194 -12.29 1.91 7.64
C GLY A 194 -12.94 0.53 7.73
N GLN A 195 -12.13 -0.54 7.70
CA GLN A 195 -12.61 -1.92 7.84
C GLN A 195 -13.31 -2.15 9.19
N SER A 196 -12.75 -1.64 10.29
CA SER A 196 -13.35 -1.80 11.62
C SER A 196 -14.74 -1.14 11.70
N ARG A 197 -14.94 0.01 11.03
CA ARG A 197 -16.25 0.69 10.98
C ARG A 197 -17.29 -0.11 10.19
N ILE A 198 -16.91 -0.68 9.05
CA ILE A 198 -17.80 -1.51 8.23
C ILE A 198 -18.21 -2.77 9.01
N PHE A 199 -17.25 -3.49 9.59
CA PHE A 199 -17.52 -4.71 10.36
C PHE A 199 -18.37 -4.44 11.61
N PHE A 200 -18.23 -3.25 12.22
CA PHE A 200 -19.08 -2.81 13.31
C PHE A 200 -20.54 -2.69 12.89
N VAL A 201 -20.81 -2.05 11.76
CA VAL A 201 -22.17 -1.93 11.22
C VAL A 201 -22.72 -3.30 10.84
N MET A 202 -21.95 -4.14 10.14
CA MET A 202 -22.37 -5.51 9.78
C MET A 202 -22.67 -6.38 11.01
N SER A 203 -21.90 -6.26 12.08
CA SER A 203 -22.15 -6.98 13.35
C SER A 203 -23.40 -6.47 14.05
N ARG A 204 -23.64 -5.16 14.04
CA ARG A 204 -24.86 -4.55 14.58
C ARG A 204 -26.11 -5.01 13.82
N ASP A 205 -25.99 -5.14 12.50
CA ASP A 205 -27.06 -5.57 11.61
C ASP A 205 -27.27 -7.10 11.63
N GLY A 206 -26.45 -7.84 12.38
CA GLY A 206 -26.59 -9.28 12.61
C GLY A 206 -25.93 -10.18 11.57
N LEU A 207 -25.19 -9.61 10.61
CA LEU A 207 -24.43 -10.35 9.59
C LEU A 207 -23.14 -10.98 10.16
N LEU A 208 -22.62 -10.42 11.25
CA LEU A 208 -21.49 -10.96 12.01
C LEU A 208 -21.91 -11.21 13.48
N PRO A 209 -21.20 -12.08 14.24
CA PRO A 209 -21.53 -12.35 15.63
C PRO A 209 -21.68 -11.07 16.45
N ARG A 210 -22.85 -10.85 17.08
CA ARG A 210 -23.18 -9.63 17.84
C ARG A 210 -22.22 -9.31 19.00
N GLY A 211 -21.40 -10.28 19.43
CA GLY A 211 -20.34 -10.04 20.40
C GLY A 211 -19.24 -9.10 19.91
N LEU A 212 -19.08 -8.98 18.58
CA LEU A 212 -18.09 -8.11 17.94
C LEU A 212 -18.47 -6.63 18.01
N SER A 213 -19.76 -6.28 17.97
CA SER A 213 -20.22 -4.89 18.07
C SER A 213 -20.14 -4.27 19.49
N LYS A 214 -19.44 -4.91 20.45
CA LYS A 214 -19.24 -4.32 21.78
C LYS A 214 -18.16 -3.24 21.73
N VAL A 215 -18.53 -2.04 22.16
CA VAL A 215 -17.63 -0.88 22.25
C VAL A 215 -17.03 -0.81 23.66
N ASN A 216 -15.74 -0.52 23.76
CA ASN A 216 -15.09 -0.28 25.05
C ASN A 216 -15.56 1.05 25.65
N ALA A 217 -16.08 1.02 26.88
CA ALA A 217 -16.61 2.19 27.58
C ALA A 217 -15.58 3.29 27.86
N ARG A 218 -14.27 2.98 27.90
CA ARG A 218 -13.21 3.98 28.16
C ARG A 218 -12.71 4.68 26.90
N THR A 219 -12.55 3.95 25.81
CA THR A 219 -11.94 4.46 24.57
C THR A 219 -12.96 4.78 23.48
N GLY A 220 -14.21 4.30 23.60
CA GLY A 220 -15.22 4.41 22.54
C GLY A 220 -14.89 3.59 21.30
N THR A 221 -13.87 2.72 21.35
CA THR A 221 -13.40 1.92 20.21
C THR A 221 -13.95 0.48 20.25
N PRO A 222 -14.27 -0.12 19.08
CA PRO A 222 -14.75 -1.50 18.99
C PRO A 222 -13.57 -2.50 19.04
N VAL A 223 -12.95 -2.63 20.22
CA VAL A 223 -11.72 -3.43 20.45
C VAL A 223 -11.86 -4.87 19.93
N ALA A 224 -13.01 -5.51 20.11
CA ALA A 224 -13.23 -6.89 19.66
C ALA A 224 -13.18 -7.02 18.13
N ILE A 225 -13.74 -6.06 17.38
CA ILE A 225 -13.67 -6.03 15.91
C ILE A 225 -12.25 -5.74 15.46
N THR A 226 -11.60 -4.74 16.03
CA THR A 226 -10.23 -4.39 15.65
C THR A 226 -9.26 -5.54 15.90
N LEU A 227 -9.42 -6.28 17.00
CA LEU A 227 -8.61 -7.46 17.26
C LEU A 227 -8.92 -8.58 16.27
N PHE A 228 -10.20 -8.84 15.99
CA PHE A 228 -10.61 -9.85 15.02
C PHE A 228 -10.06 -9.55 13.61
N THR A 229 -10.16 -8.30 13.15
CA THR A 229 -9.62 -7.89 11.85
C THR A 229 -8.10 -7.95 11.84
N ALA A 230 -7.43 -7.49 12.90
CA ALA A 230 -5.98 -7.55 13.00
C ALA A 230 -5.44 -8.98 12.97
N VAL A 231 -6.11 -9.93 13.63
CA VAL A 231 -5.73 -11.36 13.59
C VAL A 231 -5.85 -11.92 12.16
N LEU A 232 -6.95 -11.63 11.46
CA LEU A 232 -7.13 -12.07 10.08
C LEU A 232 -6.09 -11.45 9.13
N VAL A 233 -5.88 -10.14 9.23
CA VAL A 233 -4.90 -9.41 8.41
C VAL A 233 -3.49 -9.89 8.70
N ALA A 234 -3.13 -10.09 9.97
CA ALA A 234 -1.81 -10.58 10.36
C ALA A 234 -1.57 -12.01 9.87
N ALA A 235 -2.58 -12.89 9.94
CA ALA A 235 -2.49 -14.25 9.43
C ALA A 235 -2.21 -14.23 7.92
N LEU A 236 -2.98 -13.46 7.14
CA LEU A 236 -2.81 -13.33 5.70
C LEU A 236 -1.47 -12.67 5.35
N ALA A 237 -1.11 -11.56 5.98
CA ALA A 237 0.14 -10.84 5.71
C ALA A 237 1.39 -11.66 6.11
N GLY A 238 1.25 -12.56 7.09
CA GLY A 238 2.32 -13.45 7.53
C GLY A 238 2.61 -14.58 6.54
N VAL A 239 1.59 -15.09 5.82
CA VAL A 239 1.73 -16.31 5.02
C VAL A 239 1.54 -16.12 3.53
N ALA A 240 0.66 -15.21 3.10
CA ALA A 240 0.27 -15.07 1.69
C ALA A 240 1.22 -14.15 0.92
N ARG A 241 1.23 -14.27 -0.40
CA ARG A 241 2.05 -13.43 -1.29
C ARG A 241 1.38 -12.09 -1.54
N LEU A 242 2.18 -11.03 -1.63
CA LEU A 242 1.68 -9.68 -1.89
C LEU A 242 0.92 -9.58 -3.22
N ASP A 243 1.40 -10.26 -4.27
CA ASP A 243 0.75 -10.28 -5.58
C ASP A 243 -0.61 -10.97 -5.54
N GLU A 244 -0.74 -12.07 -4.80
CA GLU A 244 -2.02 -12.75 -4.59
C GLU A 244 -3.00 -11.91 -3.76
N ILE A 245 -2.52 -11.27 -2.69
CA ILE A 245 -3.34 -10.37 -1.86
C ILE A 245 -3.84 -9.19 -2.72
N ALA A 246 -2.96 -8.59 -3.53
CA ALA A 246 -3.32 -7.48 -4.41
C ALA A 246 -4.33 -7.91 -5.47
N ALA A 247 -4.14 -9.08 -6.09
CA ALA A 247 -5.09 -9.62 -7.07
C ALA A 247 -6.47 -9.89 -6.46
N LEU A 248 -6.52 -10.49 -5.26
CA LEU A 248 -7.77 -10.75 -4.54
C LEU A 248 -8.47 -9.45 -4.15
N ALA A 249 -7.72 -8.46 -3.65
CA ALA A 249 -8.25 -7.14 -3.36
C ALA A 249 -8.86 -6.50 -4.61
N ASN A 250 -8.16 -6.54 -5.75
CA ASN A 250 -8.60 -5.97 -7.02
C ASN A 250 -9.88 -6.62 -7.54
N ALA A 251 -9.97 -7.95 -7.46
CA ALA A 251 -11.21 -8.65 -7.80
C ALA A 251 -12.39 -8.20 -6.93
N GLY A 252 -12.19 -8.07 -5.61
CA GLY A 252 -13.23 -7.63 -4.68
C GLY A 252 -13.69 -6.20 -4.93
N THR A 253 -12.75 -5.28 -5.15
CA THR A 253 -13.03 -3.86 -5.41
C THR A 253 -13.73 -3.65 -6.74
N LEU A 254 -13.28 -4.33 -7.80
CA LEU A 254 -13.97 -4.29 -9.09
C LEU A 254 -15.41 -4.78 -8.95
N ALA A 255 -15.63 -5.90 -8.26
CA ALA A 255 -16.99 -6.41 -8.01
C ALA A 255 -17.86 -5.46 -7.16
N ALA A 256 -17.27 -4.63 -6.31
CA ALA A 256 -17.99 -3.65 -5.50
C ALA A 256 -18.38 -2.39 -6.28
N PHE A 257 -17.63 -2.03 -7.34
CA PHE A 257 -17.82 -0.82 -8.13
C PHE A 257 -18.44 -1.06 -9.53
N THR A 258 -18.70 -2.32 -9.91
CA THR A 258 -19.46 -2.71 -11.10
C THR A 258 -20.91 -3.01 -10.76
#